data_AF-A0AA51BC32-F1
#
_entry.id   AF-A0AA51BC32-F1
#
_cell.length_a   1.000
_cell.length_b   1.000
_cell.length_c   1.000
_cell.angle_alpha   90.00
_cell.angle_beta   90.00
_cell.angle_gamma   90.00
#
_symmetry.space_group_name_H-M   'P 1'
#
loop_
_entity.id
_entity.type
_entity.pdbx_description
1 polymer ?
#
loop_
_entity_poly.entity_id
_entity_poly.type
_entity_poly.pdbx_seq_one_letter_code
_entity_poly.pdbx_strand_id
1 'polypeptide(L)' 'DPFFLPMQQVDKGAIRFVLSGANIMCPGLTSPGARMSTVEKG' A
#
# COMPACT_ATOMS: atom_id res chain seq x y z
N ASP A 1 -14.47 -13.19 1.18
CA ASP A 1 -14.69 -12.11 0.21
C ASP A 1 -13.54 -11.12 0.34
N PRO A 2 -12.65 -10.94 -0.66
CA PRO A 2 -11.43 -10.14 -0.51
C PRO A 2 -11.67 -8.63 -0.39
N PHE A 3 -12.93 -8.17 -0.44
CA PHE A 3 -13.30 -6.76 -0.54
C PHE A 3 -13.82 -6.14 0.77
N PHE A 4 -13.60 -6.81 1.92
CA PHE A 4 -14.04 -6.30 3.22
C PHE A 4 -13.28 -5.03 3.66
N LEU A 5 -12.03 -4.86 3.21
CA LEU A 5 -11.19 -3.70 3.53
C LEU A 5 -10.71 -3.00 2.26
N PRO A 6 -10.53 -1.66 2.27
CA PRO A 6 -9.89 -0.94 1.19
C PRO A 6 -8.45 -1.43 0.96
N MET A 7 -8.12 -1.77 -0.28
CA MET A 7 -6.77 -2.21 -0.64
C MET A 7 -5.84 -1.02 -0.90
N GLN A 8 -4.57 -1.12 -0.51
CA GLN A 8 -3.54 -0.16 -0.87
C GLN A 8 -2.50 -0.86 -1.74
N GLN A 9 -2.14 -0.29 -2.88
CA GLN A 9 -1.12 -0.85 -3.77
C GLN A 9 0.21 -0.13 -3.53
N VAL A 10 1.24 -0.92 -3.21
CA VAL A 10 2.62 -0.44 -3.04
C VAL A 10 3.45 -0.65 -4.30
N ASP A 11 4.56 0.07 -4.41
CA ASP A 11 5.57 -0.18 -5.43
C ASP A 11 6.18 -1.58 -5.34
N LYS A 12 6.64 -2.13 -6.48
CA LYS A 12 7.34 -3.41 -6.56
C LYS A 12 8.55 -3.49 -5.62
N GLY A 13 9.30 -2.39 -5.49
CA GLY A 13 10.46 -2.33 -4.59
C GLY A 13 10.12 -2.54 -3.11
N ALA A 14 8.89 -2.22 -2.70
CA ALA A 14 8.45 -2.31 -1.31
C ALA A 14 7.97 -3.71 -0.90
N ILE A 15 7.59 -4.58 -1.85
CA ILE A 15 6.94 -5.87 -1.58
C ILE A 15 7.76 -6.75 -0.63
N ARG A 16 9.08 -6.88 -0.86
CA ARG A 16 9.95 -7.70 -0.01
C ARG A 16 9.97 -7.22 1.44
N PHE A 17 9.95 -5.91 1.65
CA PHE A 17 9.98 -5.31 2.98
C PHE A 17 8.64 -5.48 3.69
N VAL A 18 7.53 -5.31 2.98
CA VAL A 18 6.18 -5.56 3.51
C VAL A 18 6.03 -7.02 3.94
N LEU A 19 6.47 -7.98 3.11
CA LEU A 19 6.46 -9.41 3.45
C LEU A 19 7.41 -9.76 4.60
N SER A 20 8.37 -8.89 4.92
CA SER A 20 9.26 -9.02 6.09
C SER A 20 8.70 -8.32 7.34
N GLY A 21 7.48 -7.77 7.29
CA GLY A 21 6.83 -7.09 8.41
C GLY A 21 7.23 -5.62 8.59
N ALA A 22 7.91 -5.02 7.62
CA ALA A 22 8.25 -3.60 7.68
C ALA A 22 7.03 -2.71 7.41
N ASN A 23 6.99 -1.55 8.06
CA ASN A 23 5.99 -0.51 7.77
C ASN A 23 6.21 0.08 6.37
N ILE A 24 5.12 0.53 5.75
CA ILE A 24 5.17 1.23 4.46
C ILE A 24 5.46 2.71 4.69
N MET A 25 6.48 3.24 4.03
CA MET A 25 6.83 4.66 4.06
C MET A 25 6.14 5.40 2.91
N CYS A 26 5.95 6.72 3.03
CA CYS A 26 5.22 7.53 2.04
C CYS A 26 5.67 7.31 0.58
N PRO A 27 6.97 7.24 0.24
CA PRO A 27 7.40 6.99 -1.13
C PRO A 27 6.92 5.65 -1.70
N GLY A 28 6.69 4.64 -0.85
CA GLY A 28 6.14 3.35 -1.26
C GLY A 28 4.66 3.40 -1.66
N LEU A 29 3.96 4.51 -1.37
CA LEU A 29 2.55 4.77 -1.69
C LEU A 29 2.36 5.88 -2.73
N THR A 30 3.39 6.70 -2.98
CA THR A 30 3.32 7.85 -3.91
C THR A 30 4.23 7.71 -5.14
N SER A 31 4.87 6.56 -5.33
CA SER A 31 5.64 6.27 -6.54
C SER A 31 4.72 5.98 -7.75
N PRO A 32 5.23 6.01 -8.99
CA PRO A 32 4.42 5.73 -10.19
C PRO A 32 3.75 4.33 -10.20
N GLY A 33 4.32 3.36 -9.49
CA GLY A 33 3.77 2.00 -9.38
C GLY A 33 2.79 1.78 -8.23
N ALA A 34 2.61 2.79 -7.37
CA ALA A 34 1.73 2.71 -6.22
C ALA A 34 0.33 3.31 -6.52
N ARG A 35 -0.68 2.87 -5.77
CA ARG A 35 -2.05 3.40 -5.88
C ARG A 35 -2.73 3.39 -4.53
N MET A 36 -3.08 4.58 -4.04
CA MET A 36 -3.87 4.71 -2.82
C MET A 36 -5.36 4.59 -3.12
N SER A 37 -6.08 3.81 -2.31
CA SER A 37 -7.55 3.81 -2.35
C SER A 37 -8.09 5.06 -1.65
N THR A 38 -9.13 5.65 -2.24
CA THR A 38 -9.89 6.72 -1.59
C THR A 38 -10.64 6.12 -0.41
N VAL A 39 -10.39 6.65 0.79
CA VAL A 39 -11.09 6.26 2.02
C VAL A 39 -11.64 7.51 2.69
N GLU A 40 -12.74 7.36 3.42
CA GLU A 40 -13.27 8.44 4.25
C GLU A 40 -12.24 8.82 5.32
N LYS A 41 -12.20 10.10 5.66
CA LYS A 41 -11.36 10.58 6.76
C LYS A 41 -11.95 10.04 8.07
N GLY A 42 -11.12 9.32 8.83
CA GLY A 42 -11.45 8.89 10.20
C GLY A 42 -11.47 10.04 11.20
#